data_AF-A0A6C0LIF9-F1
#
_entry.id   AF-A0A6C0LIF9-F1
#
_cell.length_a   1.000
_cell.length_b   1.000
_cell.length_c   1.000
_cell.angle_alpha   90.00
_cell.angle_beta   90.00
_cell.angle_gamma   90.00
#
_symmetry.space_group_name_H-M   'P 1'
#
loop_
_entity.id
_entity.type
_entity.pdbx_description
1 polymer ?
#
loop_
_entity_poly.entity_id
_entity_poly.type
_entity_poly.pdbx_seq_one_letter_code
_entity_poly.pdbx_strand_id
1 'polypeptide(L)' 'MDKELTKKIVEKANYITVDNDKLCFLHDTLRDIANVYSISHTTISKALKDKHVATCKLKNKGYLVIRKLCNIDDD' A
#
# COMPACT_ATOMS: atom_id res chain seq x y z
N MET A 1 -21.54 5.42 6.25
CA MET A 1 -20.16 5.78 5.89
C MET A 1 -20.24 7.04 5.06
N ASP A 2 -19.69 8.14 5.58
CA ASP A 2 -19.72 9.44 4.90
C ASP A 2 -18.95 9.38 3.59
N LYS A 3 -19.66 9.53 2.47
CA LYS A 3 -19.07 9.53 1.11
C LYS A 3 -17.91 10.51 1.00
N GLU A 4 -18.01 11.64 1.69
CA GLU A 4 -16.98 12.69 1.68
C GLU A 4 -15.72 12.30 2.44
N LEU A 5 -15.85 11.55 3.54
CA LEU A 5 -14.71 10.99 4.25
C LEU A 5 -14.02 9.92 3.41
N THR A 6 -14.78 9.02 2.78
CA THR A 6 -14.24 7.99 1.88
C THR A 6 -13.48 8.63 0.72
N LYS A 7 -14.04 9.68 0.12
CA LYS A 7 -13.38 10.42 -0.97
C LYS A 7 -12.05 11.02 -0.53
N LYS A 8 -12.00 11.70 0.63
CA LYS A 8 -10.76 12.26 1.20
C LYS A 8 -9.69 11.19 1.45
N ILE A 9 -10.08 10.01 1.93
CA ILE A 9 -9.15 8.90 2.16
C ILE A 9 -8.58 8.39 0.82
N VAL A 10 -9.43 8.23 -0.20
CA VAL A 10 -9.01 7.77 -1.53
C VAL A 10 -8.07 8.79 -2.19
N GLU A 11 -8.39 10.08 -2.14
CA GLU A 11 -7.58 11.15 -2.72
C GLU A 11 -6.20 11.30 -2.06
N LYS A 12 -6.09 10.93 -0.79
CA LYS A 12 -4.84 11.01 -0.04
C LYS A 12 -3.98 9.74 -0.13
N ALA A 13 -4.53 8.63 -0.64
CA ALA A 13 -3.82 7.37 -0.68
C ALA A 13 -2.76 7.36 -1.80
N ASN A 14 -1.51 7.06 -1.44
CA ASN A 14 -0.41 6.88 -2.40
C ASN A 14 -0.16 5.40 -2.73
N TYR A 15 -0.74 4.49 -1.94
CA TYR A 15 -0.51 3.07 -2.06
C TYR A 15 -1.78 2.28 -1.82
N ILE A 16 -1.89 1.14 -2.49
CA ILE A 16 -2.88 0.10 -2.21
C ILE A 16 -2.16 -1.21 -1.90
N THR A 17 -2.68 -1.94 -0.92
CA THR A 17 -2.21 -3.29 -0.61
C THR A 17 -3.32 -4.30 -0.76
N VAL A 18 -2.96 -5.49 -1.22
CA VAL A 18 -3.84 -6.66 -1.26
C VAL A 18 -3.14 -7.80 -0.55
N ASP A 19 -3.80 -8.35 0.46
CA ASP A 19 -3.32 -9.53 1.19
C ASP A 19 -3.97 -10.83 0.69
N ASN A 20 -3.58 -11.95 1.31
CA ASN A 20 -4.11 -13.26 0.99
C ASN A 20 -5.61 -13.42 1.24
N ASP A 21 -6.19 -12.64 2.14
CA ASP A 21 -7.63 -12.65 2.41
C ASP A 21 -8.40 -11.85 1.35
N LYS A 22 -7.70 -11.38 0.30
CA LYS A 22 -8.19 -10.52 -0.78
C LYS A 22 -8.75 -9.20 -0.27
N LEU A 23 -8.29 -8.77 0.91
CA LEU A 23 -8.66 -7.48 1.48
C LEU A 23 -7.76 -6.39 0.89
N CYS A 24 -8.40 -5.30 0.48
CA CYS A 24 -7.73 -4.13 -0.07
C CYS A 24 -7.64 -3.03 0.99
N PHE A 25 -6.44 -2.51 1.22
CA PHE A 25 -6.22 -1.38 2.11
C PHE A 25 -5.53 -0.24 1.37
N LEU A 26 -6.00 0.98 1.63
CA LEU A 26 -5.42 2.22 1.11
C LEU A 26 -4.49 2.81 2.17
N HIS A 27 -3.31 3.26 1.74
CA HIS A 27 -2.29 3.81 2.62
C HIS A 27 -1.74 5.11 2.04
N ASP A 28 -1.51 6.08 2.91
CA ASP A 28 -0.87 7.35 2.57
C ASP A 28 0.65 7.16 2.45
N THR A 29 1.27 6.44 3.40
CA THR A 29 2.73 6.29 3.45
C THR A 29 3.19 4.83 3.48
N LEU A 30 4.45 4.59 3.08
CA LEU A 30 5.09 3.27 3.27
C LEU A 30 5.21 2.87 4.74
N ARG A 31 5.21 3.85 5.66
CA ARG A 31 5.28 3.60 7.11
C ARG A 31 3.95 3.04 7.63
N ASP A 32 2.83 3.45 7.06
CA ASP A 32 1.52 2.90 7.43
C ASP A 32 1.43 1.42 7.05
N ILE A 33 1.87 1.07 5.84
CA ILE A 33 1.96 -0.32 5.38
C ILE A 33 2.86 -1.13 6.31
N ALA A 34 4.04 -0.59 6.66
CA ALA A 34 4.99 -1.22 7.56
C ALA A 34 4.37 -1.55 8.93
N ASN A 35 3.59 -0.62 9.48
CA ASN A 35 2.91 -0.80 10.76
C ASN A 35 1.80 -1.85 10.67
N VAL A 36 0.94 -1.79 9.64
CA VAL A 36 -0.20 -2.71 9.48
C VAL A 36 0.26 -4.16 9.31
N TYR A 37 1.31 -4.39 8.53
CA TYR A 37 1.79 -5.73 8.20
C TYR A 37 3.00 -6.17 9.03
N SER A 38 3.48 -5.34 9.96
CA SER A 38 4.67 -5.60 10.78
C SER A 38 5.91 -5.96 9.94
N ILE A 39 6.14 -5.18 8.87
CA ILE A 39 7.28 -5.33 7.95
C ILE A 39 8.13 -4.06 7.96
N SER A 40 9.42 -4.15 7.64
CA SER A 40 10.27 -2.95 7.60
C SER A 40 9.91 -2.05 6.41
N HIS A 41 9.72 -0.75 6.67
CA HIS A 41 9.50 0.24 5.61
C HIS A 41 10.65 0.28 4.58
N THR A 42 11.90 0.00 5.00
CA THR A 42 13.05 -0.03 4.11
C THR A 42 13.00 -1.21 3.14
N THR A 43 12.42 -2.34 3.56
CA THR A 43 12.18 -3.50 2.70
C THR A 43 11.17 -3.16 1.61
N ILE A 44 10.07 -2.49 1.98
CA ILE A 44 9.05 -2.06 1.02
C ILE A 44 9.63 -1.04 0.04
N SER A 45 10.34 -0.03 0.55
CA SER A 45 10.95 1.03 -0.26
C SER A 45 11.93 0.47 -1.30
N LYS A 46 12.79 -0.48 -0.90
CA LYS A 46 13.70 -1.16 -1.84
C LYS A 46 12.95 -1.96 -2.90
N ALA A 47 11.87 -2.64 -2.54
CA ALA A 47 11.10 -3.44 -3.47
C ALA A 47 10.33 -2.59 -4.51
N LEU A 48 9.96 -1.35 -4.15
CA LEU A 48 9.25 -0.41 -5.01
C LEU A 48 10.16 0.58 -5.76
N LYS A 49 11.47 0.59 -5.52
CA LYS A 49 12.38 1.64 -6.01
C LYS A 49 12.26 1.89 -7.51
N ASP A 50 12.18 0.83 -8.31
CA ASP A 50 12.10 0.89 -9.78
C ASP A 50 10.81 0.29 -10.33
N LYS A 51 9.80 0.05 -9.47
CA LYS A 51 8.57 -0.66 -9.82
C LYS A 51 7.36 -0.05 -9.14
N HIS A 52 6.25 0.03 -9.87
CA HIS A 52 4.96 0.42 -9.30
C HIS A 52 4.31 -0.70 -8.48
N VAL A 53 4.80 -1.93 -8.56
CA VAL A 53 4.28 -3.09 -7.85
C VAL A 53 5.42 -3.85 -7.17
N ALA A 54 5.22 -4.17 -5.90
CA ALA A 54 6.09 -5.03 -5.11
C ALA A 54 5.27 -6.18 -4.49
N THR A 55 5.95 -7.29 -4.22
CA THR A 55 5.38 -8.39 -3.44
C THR A 55 6.29 -8.70 -2.26
N CYS A 56 5.69 -9.09 -1.14
CA CYS A 56 6.41 -9.46 0.08
C CYS A 56 5.79 -10.71 0.69
N LYS A 57 6.64 -11.59 1.22
CA LYS A 57 6.19 -12.74 2.02
C LYS A 57 6.03 -12.30 3.48
N LEU A 58 4.80 -12.36 3.98
CA LEU A 58 4.46 -12.14 5.38
C LEU A 58 4.74 -13.43 6.16
N LYS A 59 5.33 -13.31 7.36
CA LYS A 59 5.73 -14.46 8.17
C LYS A 59 4.58 -15.45 8.44
N ASN A 60 3.37 -14.94 8.69
CA ASN A 60 2.21 -15.75 9.11
C ASN A 60 0.94 -15.52 8.25
N LYS A 61 1.02 -14.71 7.19
CA LYS A 61 -0.14 -14.30 6.37
C LYS A 61 0.06 -14.52 4.86
N GLY A 62 1.09 -15.30 4.50
CA GLY A 62 1.45 -15.63 3.12
C GLY A 62 1.98 -14.43 2.33
N TYR A 63 1.27 -13.93 1.31
CA TYR A 63 1.80 -12.87 0.43
C TYR A 63 1.04 -11.55 0.58
N LEU A 64 1.80 -10.47 0.44
CA LEU A 64 1.31 -9.11 0.35
C LEU A 64 1.70 -8.55 -1.01
N VAL A 65 0.73 -8.02 -1.74
CA VAL A 65 0.97 -7.23 -2.94
C VAL A 65 0.83 -5.76 -2.57
N ILE A 66 1.80 -4.96 -2.94
CA ILE A 66 1.83 -3.52 -2.70
C ILE A 66 1.93 -2.83 -4.05
N ARG A 67 1.03 -1.89 -4.33
CA ARG A 67 1.07 -1.07 -5.55
C ARG A 67 1.09 0.40 -5.19
N LYS A 68 2.03 1.13 -5.79
CA LYS A 68 2.03 2.60 -5.78
C LYS A 68 0.93 3.09 -6.72
N LEU A 69 0.07 3.96 -6.21
CA LEU A 69 -0.91 4.69 -6.99
C LEU A 69 -0.17 5.86 -7.65
N CYS A 70 -0.16 5.94 -8.97
CA CYS A 70 0.30 7.15 -9.66
C CYS A 70 -0.82 8.17 -9.50
N ASN A 71 -0.56 9.26 -8.79
CA ASN A 71 -1.40 10.43 -8.93
C ASN A 71 -1.21 10.95 -10.36
N ILE A 72 -2.30 11.43 -10.96
CA ILE A 72 -2.40 11.78 -12.39
C ILE A 72 -1.61 13.07 -12.73
N ASP A 73 -0.76 13.56 -11.83
CA ASP A 73 -0.07 14.85 -11.94
C ASP A 73 1.43 14.73 -12.28
N ASP A 74 1.82 13.73 -13.08
CA ASP A 74 3.13 13.66 -13.73
C ASP A 74 2.94 13.76 -15.26
N ASP A 75 2.65 14.98 -15.74
CA ASP A 75 2.90 15.46 -17.12
C ASP A 75 3.06 17.00 -17.13
#